data_AF-A0A941GCA4-F1
#
_entry.id   AF-A0A941GCA4-F1
#
_cell.length_a   1.000
_cell.length_b   1.000
_cell.length_c   1.000
_cell.angle_alpha   90.00
_cell.angle_beta   90.00
_cell.angle_gamma   90.00
#
_symmetry.space_group_name_H-M   'P 1'
#
loop_
_entity.id
_entity.type
_entity.pdbx_description
1 polymer ?
#
loop_
_entity_poly.entity_id
_entity_poly.type
_entity_poly.pdbx_seq_one_letter_code
_entity_poly.pdbx_strand_id
1 'polypeptide(L)' 'MPNPNSAIFEKPATLRSRVEEYLRSSIMEGRMKGGERLREQELCEQLGISRSTLREALRTLEAERLI' A
#
# COMPACT_ATOMS: atom_id res chain seq x y z
N MET A 1 -22.87 0.43 -29.07
CA MET A 1 -21.45 0.83 -29.13
C MET A 1 -20.86 0.72 -27.72
N PRO A 2 -19.83 -0.10 -27.45
CA PRO A 2 -19.15 -0.15 -26.16
C PRO A 2 -17.91 0.76 -26.13
N ASN A 3 -17.69 1.42 -24.99
CA ASN A 3 -16.62 2.39 -24.73
C ASN A 3 -15.21 1.77 -24.83
N PRO A 4 -14.23 2.40 -25.51
CA PRO A 4 -12.91 1.82 -25.76
C PRO A 4 -11.83 2.17 -24.71
N ASN A 5 -12.12 2.35 -23.42
CA ASN A 5 -11.07 2.76 -22.47
C ASN A 5 -11.24 2.29 -21.01
N SER A 6 -11.41 0.98 -20.77
CA SER A 6 -11.55 0.42 -19.41
C SER A 6 -10.32 -0.36 -18.89
N ALA A 7 -9.14 -0.19 -19.47
CA ALA A 7 -7.92 -0.81 -18.94
C ALA A 7 -6.70 0.07 -19.24
N ILE A 8 -6.49 1.14 -18.46
CA ILE A 8 -5.35 2.04 -18.73
C ILE A 8 -4.07 1.53 -18.06
N PHE A 9 -4.07 1.00 -16.83
CA PHE A 9 -2.89 0.31 -16.28
C PHE A 9 -3.27 -0.67 -15.16
N GLU A 10 -3.62 -1.92 -15.52
CA GLU A 10 -3.41 -3.07 -14.63
C GLU A 10 -1.88 -3.24 -14.48
N LYS A 11 -1.28 -2.52 -13.52
CA LYS A 11 0.13 -2.76 -13.17
C LYS A 11 0.27 -4.25 -12.90
N PRO A 12 1.26 -4.96 -13.48
CA PRO A 12 1.57 -6.32 -13.01
C PRO A 12 1.81 -6.17 -11.51
N ALA A 13 1.00 -6.85 -10.68
CA ALA A 13 0.95 -6.59 -9.25
C ALA A 13 2.31 -6.94 -8.63
N THR A 14 3.22 -5.97 -8.62
CA THR A 14 4.51 -6.09 -7.97
C THR A 14 4.26 -6.24 -6.48
N LEU A 15 5.19 -6.89 -5.79
CA LEU A 15 5.12 -7.10 -4.36
C LEU A 15 4.88 -5.76 -3.61
N ARG A 16 5.46 -4.67 -4.14
CA ARG A 16 5.20 -3.30 -3.69
C ARG A 16 3.75 -2.86 -3.89
N SER A 17 3.17 -3.03 -5.07
CA SER A 17 1.79 -2.60 -5.37
C SER A 17 0.77 -3.31 -4.47
N ARG A 18 0.97 -4.61 -4.20
CA ARG A 18 0.13 -5.36 -3.24
C ARG A 18 0.23 -4.84 -1.82
N VAL A 19 1.43 -4.45 -1.39
CA VAL A 19 1.66 -3.88 -0.06
C VAL A 19 1.00 -2.51 0.05
N GLU A 20 1.16 -1.65 -0.95
CA GLU A 20 0.49 -0.34 -1.02
C GLU A 20 -1.03 -0.49 -0.94
N GLU A 21 -1.61 -1.42 -1.70
CA GLU A 21 -3.05 -1.66 -1.72
C GLU A 21 -3.58 -2.26 -0.41
N TYR A 22 -2.81 -3.17 0.21
CA TYR A 22 -3.11 -3.72 1.53
C TYR A 22 -3.09 -2.64 2.62
N LEU A 23 -2.03 -1.82 2.64
CA LEU A 23 -1.89 -0.72 3.59
C LEU A 23 -3.00 0.31 3.39
N ARG A 24 -3.27 0.70 2.14
CA ARG A 24 -4.37 1.62 1.79
C ARG A 24 -5.72 1.10 2.27
N SER A 25 -6.00 -0.18 2.03
CA SER A 25 -7.23 -0.82 2.50
C SER A 25 -7.30 -0.84 4.02
N SER A 26 -6.21 -1.18 4.69
CA SER A 26 -6.12 -1.22 6.17
C SER A 26 -6.29 0.16 6.81
N ILE A 27 -5.79 1.22 6.15
CA ILE A 27 -6.01 2.62 6.54
C ILE A 27 -7.48 3.00 6.34
N MET A 28 -8.07 2.67 5.17
CA MET A 28 -9.48 2.94 4.87
C MET A 28 -10.45 2.21 5.81
N GLU A 29 -10.12 0.98 6.21
CA GLU A 29 -10.86 0.20 7.20
C GLU A 29 -10.66 0.70 8.63
N GLY A 30 -9.76 1.67 8.85
CA GLY A 30 -9.47 2.24 10.17
C GLY A 30 -8.67 1.31 11.09
N ARG A 31 -8.11 0.22 10.55
CA ARG A 31 -7.18 -0.67 11.29
C ARG A 31 -5.84 0.01 11.54
N MET A 32 -5.47 0.95 10.67
CA MET A 32 -4.22 1.70 10.74
C MET A 32 -4.56 3.19 10.84
N LYS A 33 -4.35 3.79 12.02
CA LYS A 33 -4.48 5.24 12.19
C LYS A 33 -3.17 5.94 11.84
N GLY A 34 -3.24 6.98 11.00
CA GLY A 34 -2.13 7.90 10.79
C GLY A 34 -1.63 8.43 12.14
N GLY A 35 -0.33 8.30 12.39
CA GLY A 35 0.30 8.65 13.68
C GLY A 35 0.32 7.55 14.74
N GLU A 36 -0.32 6.40 14.51
CA GLU A 36 -0.09 5.21 15.34
C GLU A 36 1.31 4.66 15.05
N ARG A 37 1.98 4.15 16.09
CA ARG A 37 3.37 3.70 16.01
C ARG A 37 3.45 2.38 15.24
N LEU A 38 3.36 2.50 13.93
CA LEU A 38 3.47 1.45 12.94
C LEU A 38 4.80 0.72 13.13
N ARG A 39 4.72 -0.50 13.66
CA ARG A 39 5.91 -1.35 13.84
C ARG A 39 6.30 -1.92 12.49
N GLU A 40 7.21 -1.24 11.82
CA GLU A 40 7.75 -1.64 10.52
C GLU A 40 8.23 -3.10 10.53
N GLN A 41 8.80 -3.54 11.65
CA GLN A 41 9.32 -4.89 11.83
C GLN A 41 8.19 -5.94 11.78
N GLU A 42 7.09 -5.72 12.52
CA GLU A 42 5.94 -6.63 12.51
C GLU A 42 5.26 -6.68 11.15
N LEU A 43 5.14 -5.54 10.45
CA LEU A 43 4.56 -5.52 9.10
C LEU A 43 5.45 -6.20 8.07
N CYS A 44 6.77 -6.01 8.17
CA CYS A 44 7.72 -6.75 7.34
C CYS A 44 7.60 -8.25 7.56
N GLU A 45 7.46 -8.71 8.80
CA GLU A 45 7.30 -10.14 9.11
C GLU A 45 5.92 -10.67 8.68
N GLN A 46 4.84 -9.93 8.93
CA GLN A 46 3.48 -10.32 8.56
C GLN A 46 3.28 -10.38 7.04
N LEU A 47 3.83 -9.41 6.30
CA LEU A 47 3.71 -9.33 4.85
C LEU A 47 4.82 -10.09 4.12
N GLY A 48 5.85 -10.56 4.84
CA GLY A 48 7.02 -11.24 4.28
C GLY A 48 7.84 -10.35 3.36
N ILE A 49 7.94 -9.05 3.66
CA ILE A 49 8.58 -8.05 2.79
C ILE A 49 9.80 -7.41 3.44
N SER A 50 10.70 -6.91 2.59
CA SER A 50 11.86 -6.14 3.03
C SER A 50 11.46 -4.78 3.63
N ARG A 51 12.22 -4.33 4.63
CA ARG A 51 12.08 -2.99 5.24
C ARG A 51 12.15 -1.86 4.22
N SER A 52 12.96 -2.02 3.17
CA SER A 52 13.06 -1.09 2.06
C SER A 52 11.72 -0.94 1.32
N THR A 53 11.09 -2.06 0.98
CA THR A 53 9.80 -2.10 0.27
C THR A 53 8.68 -1.50 1.12
N LEU A 54 8.67 -1.80 2.42
CA LEU A 54 7.70 -1.23 3.35
C LEU A 54 7.87 0.30 3.44
N ARG A 55 9.10 0.80 3.61
CA ARG A 55 9.37 2.24 3.65
C ARG A 55 8.97 2.96 2.37
N GLU A 56 9.18 2.36 1.20
CA GLU A 56 8.75 2.95 -0.08
C GLU A 56 7.23 3.00 -0.20
N ALA A 57 6.53 1.95 0.23
CA ALA A 57 5.07 1.93 0.27
C ALA A 57 4.53 3.00 1.23
N LEU A 58 5.10 3.10 2.45
CA LEU A 58 4.74 4.13 3.42
C LEU A 58 5.02 5.53 2.88
N ARG A 59 6.18 5.78 2.25
CA ARG A 59 6.51 7.04 1.57
C ARG A 59 5.46 7.42 0.52
N THR A 60 4.96 6.44 -0.22
CA THR A 60 3.95 6.66 -1.25
C THR A 60 2.61 7.03 -0.62
N LEU A 61 2.19 6.32 0.43
CA LEU A 61 0.95 6.62 1.17
C LEU A 61 1.00 7.97 1.90
N GLU A 62 2.17 8.34 2.44
CA GLU A 62 2.44 9.65 3.05
C GLU A 62 2.35 10.76 1.98
N ALA A 63 2.90 10.53 0.78
CA ALA A 63 2.78 11.45 -0.35
C ALA A 63 1.33 11.58 -0.84
N GLU A 64 0.53 10.52 -0.75
CA GLU A 64 -0.92 10.53 -1.01
C GLU A 64 -1.75 11.15 0.14
N ARG A 65 -1.12 11.58 1.25
CA ARG A 65 -1.77 12.05 2.48
C ARG A 65 -2.77 11.06 3.10
N LEU A 66 -2.51 9.77 2.93
CA LEU A 66 -3.31 8.71 3.55
C LEU A 66 -2.86 8.41 4.99
N ILE A 67 -1.63 8.77 5.35
CA ILE A 67 -1.01 8.60 6.67
C ILE A 67 -0.20 9.82 7.08
#